data_AF-A0AA96LB78-F1
#
_entry.id   AF-A0AA96LB78-F1
#
_cell.length_a   1.000
_cell.length_b   1.000
_cell.length_c   1.000
_cell.angle_alpha   90.00
_cell.angle_beta   90.00
_cell.angle_gamma   90.00
#
_symmetry.space_group_name_H-M   'P 1'
#
loop_
_entity.id
_entity.type
_entity.pdbx_description
1 polymer ?
#
loop_
_entity_poly.entity_id
_entity_poly.type
_entity_poly.pdbx_seq_one_letter_code
_entity_poly.pdbx_strand_id
1 'polypeptide(L)' 'MPIYVVVSLEGEETRNVFVGTDKDQVLAMKPEDYENSSALFVEIWEDGQQVDEFRLPLADEEQED' A
#
# COMPACT_ATOMS: atom_id res chain seq x y z
N MET A 1 -9.23 14.24 6.59
CA MET A 1 -8.54 13.09 7.24
C MET A 1 -8.11 12.17 6.12
N PRO A 2 -6.84 11.75 6.08
CA PRO A 2 -6.34 10.90 5.01
C PRO A 2 -6.98 9.52 5.06
N ILE A 3 -7.31 9.01 3.89
CA ILE A 3 -7.68 7.61 3.64
C ILE A 3 -6.52 6.99 2.88
N TYR A 4 -6.03 5.87 3.38
CA TYR A 4 -5.03 5.04 2.74
C TYR A 4 -5.71 3.91 2.01
N VAL A 5 -5.48 3.82 0.70
CA VAL A 5 -5.91 2.69 -0.13
C VAL A 5 -4.67 1.89 -0.48
N VAL A 6 -4.62 0.64 -0.04
CA VAL A 6 -3.50 -0.25 -0.38
C VAL A 6 -3.92 -1.13 -1.55
N VAL A 7 -3.08 -1.09 -2.59
CA VAL A 7 -3.29 -1.76 -3.86
C VAL A 7 -2.20 -2.81 -4.04
N SER A 8 -2.62 -4.07 -4.18
CA SER A 8 -1.75 -5.20 -4.51
C SER A 8 -1.58 -5.30 -6.03
N LEU A 9 -0.34 -5.48 -6.47
CA LEU A 9 0.00 -5.80 -7.85
C LEU A 9 0.11 -7.32 -8.03
N GLU A 10 -0.92 -7.89 -8.65
CA GLU A 10 -1.08 -9.33 -8.94
C GLU A 10 -0.76 -9.59 -10.42
N GLY A 11 0.53 -9.65 -10.76
CA GLY A 11 0.98 -9.80 -12.14
C GLY A 11 0.70 -8.57 -13.00
N GLU A 12 -0.31 -8.64 -13.88
CA GLU A 12 -0.77 -7.51 -14.71
C GLU A 12 -1.99 -6.79 -14.11
N GLU A 13 -2.59 -7.34 -13.06
CA GLU A 13 -3.79 -6.78 -12.42
C GLU A 13 -3.44 -6.05 -11.13
N THR A 14 -4.25 -5.06 -10.78
CA THR A 14 -4.18 -4.37 -9.48
C THR A 14 -5.48 -4.58 -8.72
N ARG A 15 -5.37 -4.84 -7.41
CA ARG A 15 -6.51 -5.07 -6.53
C ARG A 15 -6.38 -4.30 -5.23
N ASN A 16 -7.45 -3.62 -4.84
CA ASN A 16 -7.52 -2.98 -3.52
C ASN A 16 -7.62 -4.05 -2.44
N VAL A 17 -6.63 -4.09 -1.54
CA VAL A 17 -6.56 -5.06 -0.44
C VAL A 17 -6.87 -4.43 0.92
N PHE A 18 -6.75 -3.10 1.04
CA PHE A 18 -7.11 -2.38 2.25
C PHE A 18 -7.59 -0.96 1.94
N VAL A 19 -8.55 -0.48 2.73
CA VAL A 19 -9.00 0.92 2.74
C VAL A 19 -9.24 1.31 4.19
N GLY A 20 -8.53 2.33 4.68
CA GLY A 20 -8.66 2.76 6.06
C GLY A 20 -7.88 4.03 6.37
N THR A 21 -7.88 4.43 7.64
CA THR A 21 -7.22 5.67 8.11
C THR A 21 -6.02 5.39 9.01
N ASP A 22 -5.65 4.12 9.21
CA ASP A 22 -4.58 3.68 10.09
C ASP A 22 -3.25 3.58 9.32
N LYS A 23 -2.41 4.60 9.47
CA LYS A 23 -1.11 4.68 8.79
C LYS A 23 -0.14 3.61 9.27
N ASP A 24 -0.11 3.31 10.57
CA ASP A 24 0.86 2.37 11.15
C ASP A 24 0.57 0.94 10.67
N GLN A 25 -0.71 0.59 10.56
CA GLN A 25 -1.13 -0.66 9.95
C GLN A 25 -0.70 -0.75 8.49
N VAL A 26 -0.92 0.30 7.69
CA VAL A 26 -0.53 0.34 6.28
C VAL A 26 0.97 0.17 6.10
N LEU A 27 1.79 0.82 6.94
CA LEU A 27 3.25 0.70 6.89
C LEU A 27 3.76 -0.67 7.33
N ALA A 28 2.98 -1.43 8.10
CA ALA A 28 3.33 -2.78 8.51
C ALA A 28 2.96 -3.86 7.49
N MET A 29 2.15 -3.53 6.47
CA MET A 29 1.71 -4.47 5.44
C MET A 29 2.86 -4.83 4.51
N LYS A 30 2.91 -6.11 4.09
CA LYS A 30 3.91 -6.60 3.14
C LYS A 30 3.23 -7.26 1.95
N PRO A 31 3.81 -7.20 0.74
CA PRO A 31 3.30 -7.95 -0.40
C PRO A 31 3.17 -9.45 -0.10
N GLU A 32 4.10 -10.01 0.67
CA GLU A 32 4.11 -11.42 1.08
C GLU A 32 2.88 -11.85 1.89
N ASP A 33 2.14 -10.91 2.49
CA ASP A 33 0.90 -11.19 3.21
C ASP A 33 -0.28 -11.47 2.25
N TYR A 34 -0.12 -11.21 0.95
CA TYR A 34 -1.17 -11.31 -0.08
C TYR A 34 -0.79 -12.31 -1.16
N GLU A 35 -1.74 -13.18 -1.54
CA GLU A 35 -1.50 -14.20 -2.56
C GLU A 35 -1.20 -13.57 -3.94
N ASN A 36 -0.15 -14.04 -4.60
CA ASN A 36 0.31 -13.54 -5.91
C ASN A 36 0.68 -12.04 -5.95
N SER A 37 0.88 -11.39 -4.80
CA SER A 37 1.28 -9.99 -4.77
C SER A 37 2.79 -9.83 -4.97
N SER A 38 3.15 -9.05 -5.97
CA SER A 38 4.54 -8.71 -6.29
C SER A 38 4.97 -7.36 -5.71
N ALA A 39 4.01 -6.49 -5.39
CA ALA A 39 4.23 -5.18 -4.81
C ALA A 39 2.94 -4.66 -4.17
N LEU A 40 3.08 -3.81 -3.16
CA LEU A 40 1.99 -3.02 -2.60
C LEU A 40 2.24 -1.53 -2.89
N PHE A 41 1.21 -0.86 -3.36
CA PHE A 41 1.15 0.59 -3.52
C PHE A 41 0.16 1.15 -2.51
N VAL A 42 0.43 2.33 -2.01
CA VAL A 42 -0.42 3.06 -1.07
C VAL A 42 -0.80 4.36 -1.72
N GLU A 43 -2.09 4.54 -1.99
CA GLU A 43 -2.64 5.82 -2.42
C GLU A 43 -3.17 6.57 -1.19
N ILE A 44 -2.83 7.85 -1.07
CA ILE A 44 -3.34 8.72 -0.01
C ILE A 44 -4.42 9.61 -0.61
N TRP A 45 -5.60 9.58 -0.01
CA TRP A 45 -6.77 10.32 -0.45
C TRP A 45 -7.24 11.30 0.63
N GLU A 46 -7.50 12.54 0.25
CA GLU A 46 -8.10 13.57 1.11
C GLU A 46 -9.23 14.30 0.36
N ASP A 47 -10.36 14.49 1.05
CA ASP A 47 -11.53 15.20 0.51
C ASP A 47 -12.02 14.69 -0.86
N GLY A 48 -11.86 13.37 -1.10
CA GLY A 48 -12.27 12.71 -2.34
C GLY A 48 -11.28 12.86 -3.51
N GLN A 49 -10.09 13.37 -3.26
CA GLN A 49 -9.01 13.50 -4.24
C GLN A 49 -7.78 12.74 -3.78
N GLN A 50 -7.11 12.04 -4.70
CA GLN A 50 -5.80 11.47 -4.43
C GLN A 50 -4.79 12.60 -4.31
N VAL A 51 -4.04 12.62 -3.22
CA VAL A 51 -3.06 13.67 -2.91
C VAL A 51 -1.62 13.17 -2.98
N ASP A 52 -1.39 11.86 -2.80
CA ASP A 52 -0.06 11.26 -2.84
C ASP A 52 -0.12 9.75 -3.13
N GLU A 53 1.02 9.16 -3.49
CA GLU A 53 1.20 7.72 -3.62
C GLU A 53 2.63 7.28 -3.28
N PHE A 54 2.78 6.10 -2.68
CA PHE A 54 4.09 5.49 -2.48
C PHE A 54 4.03 3.97 -2.51
N ARG A 55 5.16 3.33 -2.82
CA ARG A 55 5.31 1.87 -2.79
C ARG A 55 5.80 1.44 -1.41
N LEU A 56 5.22 0.37 -0.84
CA LEU A 56 5.77 -0.25 0.36
C LEU A 56 7.02 -1.05 0.02
N PRO A 57 8.09 -0.95 0.83
CA PRO A 57 9.31 -1.71 0.61
C PRO A 57 9.05 -3.21 0.74
N LEU A 58 9.84 -4.00 0.01
CA LEU A 58 9.89 -5.45 0.24
C LEU A 58 10.56 -5.73 1.60
N ALA A 59 10.31 -6.89 2.20
CA ALA A 59 10.84 -7.23 3.52
C ALA A 59 12.37 -7.15 3.61
N ASP A 60 13.07 -7.37 2.50
CA ASP A 60 14.53 -7.26 2.37
C ASP A 60 15.03 -5.85 1.99
N GLU A 61 14.12 -4.93 1.62
CA GLU A 61 14.44 -3.52 1.43
C GLU A 61 14.29 -2.83 2.80
N GLU A 62 15.19 -3.15 3.74
CA GLU A 62 15.32 -2.36 4.97
C GLU A 62 15.51 -0.90 4.57
N GLN A 63 14.62 -0.02 5.04
CA GLN A 63 14.77 1.42 4.86
C GLN A 63 16.06 1.83 5.61
N GLU A 64 17.17 1.94 4.90
CA GLU A 64 18.38 2.58 5.43
C GLU A 64 18.02 4.04 5.75
N ASP A 65 18.04 4.35 7.06
CA ASP A 65 17.74 5.66 7.69
C ASP A 65 18.57 6.83 7.10
#